data_AF-A0A2S9FVA8-F1
#
_entry.id   AF-A0A2S9FVA8-F1
#
_cell.length_a   1.000
_cell.length_b   1.000
_cell.length_c   1.000
_cell.angle_alpha   90.00
_cell.angle_beta   90.00
_cell.angle_gamma   90.00
#
_symmetry.space_group_name_H-M   'P 1'
#
loop_
_entity.id
_entity.type
_entity.pdbx_description
1 polymer ?
#
loop_
_entity_poly.entity_id
_entity_poly.type
_entity_poly.pdbx_seq_one_letter_code
_entity_poly.pdbx_strand_id
1 'polypeptide(L)'
;ADRVTVMANEAGATPYAVLLAVFGVLVHRYSHADDFLVATPVLNRTGDDEDVIGYFGNTVAMRLQPKAGMTFRQLLAQTRDTAIGA
;
A
#
# COMPACT_ATOMS: atom_id res chain seq x y z
N ALA A 1 13.14 -8.95 -6.78
CA ALA A 1 11.97 -9.34 -5.99
C ALA A 1 12.36 -9.63 -4.54
N ASP A 2 13.39 -10.44 -4.32
CA ASP A 2 13.79 -10.95 -3.00
C ASP A 2 14.00 -9.87 -1.93
N ARG A 3 14.65 -8.76 -2.26
CA ARG A 3 14.88 -7.65 -1.30
C ARG A 3 13.58 -6.99 -0.80
N VAL A 4 12.56 -6.90 -1.65
CA VAL A 4 11.25 -6.34 -1.27
C VAL A 4 10.56 -7.30 -0.30
N THR A 5 10.58 -8.60 -0.60
CA THR A 5 10.01 -9.64 0.26
C THR A 5 10.69 -9.70 1.62
N VAL A 6 12.03 -9.64 1.65
CA VAL A 6 12.80 -9.60 2.91
C VAL A 6 12.41 -8.38 3.74
N MET A 7 12.37 -7.19 3.13
CA MET A 7 11.97 -5.97 3.83
C MET A 7 10.52 -6.02 4.34
N ALA A 8 9.61 -6.58 3.54
CA ALA A 8 8.22 -6.78 3.92
C ALA A 8 8.14 -7.65 5.19
N ASN A 9 8.85 -8.79 5.20
CA ASN A 9 8.91 -9.69 6.35
C ASN A 9 9.51 -9.00 7.60
N GLU A 10 10.64 -8.29 7.46
CA GLU A 10 11.27 -7.56 8.56
C GLU A 10 10.37 -6.47 9.16
N ALA A 11 9.51 -5.85 8.35
CA ALA A 11 8.61 -4.78 8.76
C ALA A 11 7.21 -5.28 9.19
N GLY A 12 6.96 -6.60 9.14
CA GLY A 12 5.64 -7.17 9.36
C GLY A 12 4.60 -6.63 8.37
N ALA A 13 5.00 -6.39 7.13
CA ALA A 13 4.19 -5.80 6.08
C ALA A 13 4.08 -6.75 4.87
N THR A 14 3.22 -6.43 3.92
CA THR A 14 3.15 -7.14 2.64
C THR A 14 4.12 -6.52 1.61
N PRO A 15 4.57 -7.28 0.58
CA PRO A 15 5.31 -6.69 -0.53
C PRO A 15 4.56 -5.54 -1.22
N TYR A 16 3.23 -5.62 -1.26
CA TYR A 16 2.37 -4.53 -1.74
C TYR A 16 2.56 -3.25 -0.91
N ALA A 17 2.52 -3.31 0.42
CA ALA A 17 2.72 -2.14 1.28
C ALA A 17 4.11 -1.51 1.10
N VAL A 18 5.15 -2.34 0.88
CA VAL A 18 6.50 -1.85 0.57
C VAL A 18 6.51 -1.08 -0.75
N LEU A 19 5.95 -1.65 -1.81
CA LEU A 19 5.90 -1.00 -3.12
C LEU A 19 5.03 0.25 -3.12
N LEU A 20 3.90 0.24 -2.40
CA LEU A 20 3.04 1.41 -2.22
C LEU A 20 3.78 2.54 -1.48
N ALA A 21 4.55 2.23 -0.44
CA ALA A 21 5.38 3.22 0.25
C ALA A 21 6.46 3.80 -0.67
N VAL A 22 7.13 2.96 -1.48
CA VAL A 22 8.08 3.42 -2.50
C VAL A 22 7.41 4.33 -3.52
N PHE A 23 6.23 3.95 -4.01
CA PHE A 23 5.46 4.78 -4.92
C PHE A 23 5.11 6.14 -4.29
N GLY A 24 4.71 6.14 -3.01
CA GLY A 24 4.46 7.38 -2.26
C GLY A 24 5.69 8.29 -2.18
N VAL A 25 6.88 7.73 -1.95
CA VAL A 25 8.15 8.49 -1.97
C VAL A 25 8.40 9.11 -3.35
N LEU A 26 8.15 8.36 -4.43
CA LEU A 26 8.33 8.86 -5.79
C LEU A 26 7.36 10.01 -6.08
N VAL A 27 6.08 9.85 -5.77
CA VAL A 27 5.06 10.89 -5.96
C VAL A 27 5.44 12.15 -5.19
N HIS A 28 5.78 12.02 -3.91
CA HIS A 28 6.25 13.14 -3.10
C HIS A 28 7.49 13.82 -3.70
N ARG A 29 8.47 13.04 -4.16
CA ARG A 29 9.69 13.58 -4.78
C ARG A 29 9.42 14.39 -6.05
N TYR A 30 8.48 13.96 -6.88
CA TYR A 30 8.19 14.61 -8.17
C TYR A 30 7.15 15.72 -8.09
N SER A 31 6.26 15.69 -7.09
CA SER A 31 5.16 16.65 -6.97
C SER A 31 5.28 17.59 -5.77
N HIS A 32 6.17 17.28 -4.82
CA HIS A 32 6.22 17.92 -3.50
C HIS A 32 4.91 17.82 -2.71
N ALA A 33 4.01 16.89 -3.07
CA ALA A 33 2.80 16.62 -2.31
C ALA A 33 3.13 15.79 -1.06
N ASP A 34 2.60 16.21 0.09
CA ASP A 34 2.81 15.57 1.40
C ASP A 34 1.58 14.79 1.89
N ASP A 35 0.46 14.87 1.16
CA ASP A 35 -0.80 14.20 1.50
C ASP A 35 -1.60 13.94 0.22
N PHE A 36 -1.83 12.66 -0.11
CA PHE A 36 -2.53 12.28 -1.32
C PHE A 36 -3.16 10.88 -1.20
N LEU A 37 -4.08 10.60 -2.12
CA LEU A 37 -4.76 9.31 -2.23
C LEU A 37 -4.21 8.52 -3.42
N VAL A 38 -4.03 7.22 -3.23
CA VAL A 38 -3.76 6.24 -4.28
C VAL A 38 -4.95 5.30 -4.36
N ALA A 39 -5.58 5.22 -5.53
CA ALA A 39 -6.67 4.29 -5.77
C ALA A 39 -6.11 2.89 -6.02
N THR A 40 -6.53 1.92 -5.21
CA THR A 40 -6.09 0.53 -5.31
C THR A 40 -7.28 -0.38 -5.57
N PRO A 41 -7.24 -1.21 -6.63
CA PRO A 41 -8.23 -2.26 -6.81
C PRO A 41 -8.02 -3.39 -5.78
N VAL A 42 -9.09 -3.77 -5.10
CA VAL A 42 -9.15 -4.91 -4.18
C VAL A 42 -10.26 -5.86 -4.61
N LEU A 43 -10.12 -7.13 -4.25
CA LEU A 43 -11.13 -8.15 -4.54
C LEU A 43 -11.92 -8.45 -3.27
N ASN A 44 -13.23 -8.27 -3.33
CA ASN A 44 -14.14 -8.66 -2.26
C ASN A 44 -14.66 -10.08 -2.52
N ARG A 45 -13.76 -11.06 -2.46
CA ARG A 45 -14.12 -12.48 -2.54
C ARG A 45 -14.05 -13.11 -1.16
N THR A 46 -15.05 -13.90 -0.83
CA THR A 46 -15.04 -14.81 0.32
C THR A 46 -14.98 -16.25 -0.18
N GLY A 47 -14.77 -17.22 0.70
CA GLY A 47 -14.54 -18.62 0.31
C GLY A 47 -15.65 -19.23 -0.55
N ASP A 48 -16.90 -18.78 -0.39
CA ASP A 48 -18.03 -19.27 -1.19
C ASP A 48 -18.04 -18.73 -2.64
N ASP A 49 -17.27 -17.67 -2.92
CA ASP A 49 -17.29 -16.94 -4.20
C ASP A 49 -16.07 -17.22 -5.11
N GLU A 50 -15.14 -18.08 -4.71
CA GLU A 50 -13.86 -18.27 -5.42
C GLU A 50 -14.06 -18.75 -6.87
N ASP A 51 -15.00 -19.67 -7.10
CA ASP A 51 -15.29 -20.26 -8.41
C ASP A 51 -16.41 -19.54 -9.18
N VAL A 52 -16.94 -18.43 -8.64
CA VAL A 52 -18.04 -17.68 -9.25
C VAL A 52 -17.52 -16.68 -10.29
N ILE A 53 -18.07 -16.73 -11.50
CA ILE A 53 -17.82 -15.72 -12.54
C ILE A 53 -18.73 -14.51 -12.27
N GLY A 54 -18.13 -13.35 -11.99
CA GLY A 54 -18.85 -12.12 -11.67
C GLY A 54 -17.91 -10.94 -11.38
N TYR A 55 -18.47 -9.77 -11.09
CA TYR A 55 -17.69 -8.57 -10.73
C TYR A 55 -17.54 -8.48 -9.21
N PHE A 56 -16.30 -8.63 -8.73
CA PHE A 56 -15.92 -8.55 -7.32
C PHE A 56 -14.89 -7.45 -7.04
N GLY A 57 -14.62 -6.60 -8.04
CA GLY A 57 -13.69 -5.50 -7.90
C GLY A 57 -14.28 -4.42 -7.01
N ASN A 58 -13.50 -3.97 -6.04
CA ASN A 58 -13.75 -2.74 -5.30
C ASN A 58 -12.51 -1.85 -5.41
N THR A 59 -12.65 -0.53 -5.31
CA THR A 59 -11.51 0.38 -5.30
C THR A 59 -11.45 1.06 -3.94
N VAL A 60 -10.33 0.89 -3.25
CA VAL A 60 -10.08 1.55 -1.97
C VAL A 60 -9.09 2.69 -2.18
N ALA A 61 -9.37 3.84 -1.55
CA ALA A 61 -8.48 4.99 -1.54
C ALA A 61 -7.47 4.87 -0.40
N MET A 62 -6.22 4.61 -0.73
CA MET A 62 -5.11 4.52 0.21
C MET A 62 -4.52 5.91 0.43
N ARG A 63 -4.64 6.48 1.64
CA ARG A 63 -4.03 7.77 1.96
C ARG A 63 -2.55 7.58 2.30
N LEU A 64 -1.67 8.34 1.65
CA LEU A 64 -0.25 8.39 1.95
C LEU A 64 0.13 9.80 2.39
N GLN A 65 0.92 9.89 3.46
CA GLN A 65 1.35 11.16 4.05
C GLN A 65 2.87 11.23 4.24
N PRO A 66 3.67 11.15 3.17
CA PRO A 66 5.11 11.32 3.26
C PRO A 66 5.46 12.75 3.73
N LYS A 67 6.45 12.87 4.61
CA LYS A 67 6.91 14.18 5.13
C LYS A 67 8.43 14.28 5.08
N ALA A 68 8.93 15.48 4.81
CA ALA A 68 10.35 15.79 4.94
C ALA A 68 10.83 15.51 6.38
N GLY A 69 11.73 14.55 6.54
CA GLY A 69 12.27 14.12 7.85
C GLY A 69 11.75 12.76 8.34
N MET A 70 10.73 12.17 7.70
CA MET A 70 10.37 10.79 7.97
C MET A 70 11.36 9.82 7.33
N THR A 71 11.80 8.82 8.10
CA THR A 71 12.52 7.68 7.54
C THR A 71 11.59 6.82 6.70
N PHE A 72 12.15 6.09 5.74
CA PHE A 72 11.37 5.14 4.94
C PHE A 72 10.65 4.09 5.81
N ARG A 73 11.26 3.63 6.91
CA ARG A 73 10.63 2.66 7.83
C ARG A 73 9.38 3.23 8.52
N GLN A 74 9.38 4.52 8.86
CA GLN A 74 8.20 5.19 9.43
C GLN A 74 7.08 5.32 8.40
N LEU A 75 7.40 5.71 7.17
CA LEU A 75 6.42 5.75 6.09
C LEU A 75 5.85 4.37 5.77
N LEU A 76 6.70 3.33 5.75
CA LEU A 76 6.28 1.96 5.54
C LEU A 76 5.32 1.47 6.64
N ALA A 77 5.61 1.80 7.91
CA ALA A 77 4.70 1.47 9.01
C ALA A 77 3.31 2.11 8.82
N GLN A 78 3.25 3.41 8.50
CA GLN A 78 1.97 4.09 8.21
C GLN A 78 1.25 3.50 7.00
N THR A 79 1.99 3.17 5.94
CA THR A 79 1.43 2.58 4.71
C THR A 79 0.85 1.20 4.98
N ARG A 80 1.56 0.37 5.77
CA ARG A 80 1.07 -0.93 6.23
C ARG A 80 -0.21 -0.78 7.03
N ASP A 81 -0.23 0.12 8.01
CA ASP A 81 -1.41 0.29 8.88
C ASP A 81 -2.63 0.78 8.07
N THR A 82 -2.41 1.66 7.10
CA THR A 82 -3.44 2.08 6.13
C THR A 82 -3.94 0.91 5.29
N ALA A 83 -3.05 0.05 4.82
CA ALA A 83 -3.40 -1.11 4.00
C ALA A 83 -4.10 -2.23 4.79
N ILE A 84 -3.88 -2.35 6.11
CA ILE A 84 -4.57 -3.32 6.98
C ILE A 84 -5.95 -2.81 7.39
N GLY A 85 -6.12 -1.51 7.59
CA GLY A 85 -7.40 -0.90 7.95
C GLY A 85 -8.36 -0.68 6.76
N ALA A 86 -7.87 -0.91 5.54
CA ALA A 86 -8.61 -0.80 4.28
C ALA A 86 -9.37 -2.09 3.96
#